data_AF-A0AAD9KDS6-F1
#
_entry.id   AF-A0AAD9KDS6-F1
#
_cell.length_a   1.000
_cell.length_b   1.000
_cell.length_c   1.000
_cell.angle_alpha   90.00
_cell.angle_beta   90.00
_cell.angle_gamma   90.00
#
_symmetry.space_group_name_H-M   'P 1'
#
loop_
_entity.id
_entity.type
_entity.pdbx_description
1 polymer ?
#
loop_
_entity_poly.entity_id
_entity_poly.type
_entity_poly.pdbx_seq_one_letter_code
_entity_poly.pdbx_strand_id
1 'polypeptide(L)'
;MSMVQPPIPILDPVGCFLFRNGRRLFPVLFNLATRAKISSNATCGDNGPERFCRLVEHVQLRSYDMQPNDRPHCDICDSYSRSPNDAHPVTNAIDGSNSW
;
A
#
# COMPACT_ATOMS: atom_id res chain seq x y z
N MET A 1 -28.81 -4.43 -38.82
CA MET A 1 -27.92 -3.92 -37.75
C MET A 1 -26.55 -4.56 -37.93
N SER A 2 -25.61 -3.85 -38.54
CA SER A 2 -24.27 -4.42 -38.83
C SER A 2 -23.47 -4.52 -37.53
N MET A 3 -23.07 -5.74 -37.18
CA MET A 3 -22.11 -5.99 -36.12
C MET A 3 -20.75 -5.44 -36.57
N VAL A 4 -20.37 -4.28 -36.04
CA VAL A 4 -19.00 -3.78 -36.15
C VAL A 4 -18.17 -4.62 -35.17
N GLN A 5 -17.47 -5.63 -35.69
CA GLN A 5 -16.50 -6.38 -34.89
C GLN A 5 -15.39 -5.40 -34.43
N PRO A 6 -15.04 -5.36 -33.13
CA PRO A 6 -13.90 -4.57 -32.68
C PRO A 6 -12.62 -5.12 -33.33
N PRO A 7 -11.67 -4.26 -33.75
CA PRO A 7 -10.44 -4.72 -34.36
C PRO A 7 -9.63 -5.53 -33.34
N ILE A 8 -9.27 -6.75 -33.73
CA ILE A 8 -8.36 -7.61 -32.98
C ILE A 8 -7.01 -6.88 -32.88
N PRO A 9 -6.43 -6.69 -31.67
CA PRO A 9 -5.12 -6.06 -31.56
C PRO A 9 -4.05 -6.94 -32.22
N ILE A 10 -3.34 -6.36 -33.18
CA ILE A 10 -2.23 -7.02 -33.88
C ILE A 10 -1.04 -7.04 -32.91
N LEU A 11 -0.58 -8.23 -32.51
CA LEU A 11 0.62 -8.42 -31.70
C LEU A 11 1.84 -8.42 -32.65
N ASP A 12 2.72 -7.42 -32.57
CA ASP A 12 3.95 -7.36 -33.36
C ASP A 12 5.04 -8.25 -32.71
N PRO A 13 5.77 -9.12 -33.45
CA PRO A 13 6.79 -10.00 -32.88
C PRO A 13 8.00 -9.28 -32.24
N VAL A 14 8.18 -7.98 -32.49
CA VAL A 14 9.41 -7.24 -32.09
C VAL A 14 9.14 -6.16 -31.03
N GLY A 15 7.90 -5.96 -30.59
CA GLY A 15 7.61 -5.00 -29.52
C GLY A 15 6.19 -5.09 -29.01
N CYS A 16 6.04 -5.08 -27.68
CA CYS A 16 4.75 -5.11 -26.99
C CYS A 16 4.01 -3.76 -27.12
N PHE A 17 3.72 -3.34 -28.36
CA PHE A 17 2.99 -2.12 -28.69
C PHE A 17 1.63 -2.48 -29.27
N LEU A 18 0.58 -2.00 -28.61
CA LEU A 18 -0.78 -2.08 -29.14
C LEU A 18 -1.02 -0.94 -30.11
N PHE A 19 -1.53 -1.25 -31.30
CA PHE A 19 -1.92 -0.25 -32.31
C PHE A 19 -3.43 -0.25 -32.52
N ARG A 20 -4.01 0.96 -32.66
CA ARG A 20 -5.40 1.14 -33.12
C ARG A 20 -5.43 2.27 -34.15
N ASN A 21 -5.92 1.98 -35.36
CA ASN A 21 -5.96 2.91 -36.50
C ASN A 21 -4.61 3.59 -36.78
N GLY A 22 -3.50 2.84 -36.77
CA GLY A 22 -2.15 3.38 -37.04
C GLY A 22 -1.54 4.23 -35.93
N ARG A 23 -2.17 4.30 -34.75
CA ARG A 23 -1.64 5.01 -33.58
C ARG A 23 -1.23 4.04 -32.48
N ARG A 24 -0.07 4.29 -31.86
CA ARG A 24 0.38 3.57 -30.66
C ARG A 24 -0.57 3.88 -29.51
N LEU A 25 -0.99 2.85 -28.80
CA LEU A 25 -1.79 2.96 -27.60
C LEU A 25 -0.87 2.81 -26.39
N PHE A 26 -0.98 3.77 -25.48
CA PHE A 26 -0.40 3.67 -24.15
C PHE A 26 -1.55 3.53 -23.16
N PRO A 27 -1.45 2.61 -22.18
CA PRO A 27 -2.42 2.59 -21.10
C PRO A 27 -2.33 3.90 -20.32
N VAL A 28 -3.43 4.29 -19.68
CA VAL A 28 -3.44 5.41 -18.74
C VAL A 28 -2.46 5.09 -17.60
N LEU A 29 -1.80 6.11 -17.04
CA LEU A 29 -1.00 5.93 -15.82
C LEU A 29 -1.95 5.76 -14.63
N PHE A 30 -1.81 4.66 -13.88
CA PHE A 30 -2.61 4.41 -12.68
C PHE A 30 -1.79 3.64 -11.64
N ASN A 31 -2.26 3.66 -10.39
CA ASN A 31 -1.65 2.90 -9.31
C ASN A 31 -2.04 1.41 -9.41
N LEU A 32 -1.06 0.55 -9.65
CA LEU A 32 -1.26 -0.90 -9.74
C LEU A 32 -1.77 -1.51 -8.42
N ALA A 33 -1.50 -0.85 -7.29
CA ALA A 33 -1.81 -1.36 -5.97
C ALA A 33 -3.31 -1.31 -5.62
N THR A 34 -4.06 -0.33 -6.14
CA THR A 34 -5.46 -0.03 -5.74
C THR A 34 -6.43 -1.22 -5.88
N ARG A 35 -6.12 -2.22 -6.69
CA ARG A 35 -6.92 -3.45 -6.86
C ARG A 35 -6.08 -4.72 -6.78
N ALA A 36 -4.87 -4.62 -6.25
CA ALA A 36 -4.00 -5.76 -6.07
C ALA A 36 -4.43 -6.57 -4.84
N LYS A 37 -4.19 -7.89 -4.88
CA LYS A 37 -4.16 -8.72 -3.67
C LYS A 37 -2.73 -8.75 -3.16
N ILE A 38 -2.52 -8.34 -1.92
CA ILE A 38 -1.20 -8.33 -1.28
C ILE A 38 -1.18 -9.26 -0.08
N SER A 39 0.02 -9.72 0.26
CA SER A 39 0.29 -10.57 1.42
C SER A 39 1.59 -10.13 2.07
N SER A 40 1.65 -10.19 3.39
CA SER A 40 2.87 -10.00 4.17
C SER A 40 3.16 -11.29 4.94
N ASN A 41 4.43 -11.55 5.21
CA ASN A 41 4.84 -12.64 6.09
C ASN A 41 4.59 -12.31 7.57
N ALA A 42 4.57 -11.02 7.91
CA ALA A 42 4.39 -10.57 9.28
C ALA A 42 3.62 -9.25 9.33
N THR A 43 2.75 -9.15 10.33
CA THR A 43 2.11 -7.94 10.83
C THR A 43 2.31 -7.90 12.35
N CYS A 44 2.19 -6.72 12.96
CA CYS A 44 2.28 -6.64 14.41
C CYS A 44 0.95 -7.05 15.07
N GLY A 45 1.00 -7.39 16.35
CA GLY A 45 -0.22 -7.61 17.13
C GLY A 45 -0.82 -9.03 17.04
N ASP A 46 -0.27 -9.93 16.21
CA ASP A 46 -0.83 -11.28 15.98
C ASP A 46 -0.77 -12.20 17.20
N ASN A 47 0.18 -11.96 18.10
CA ASN A 47 0.34 -12.69 19.37
C ASN A 47 -0.19 -11.91 20.59
N GLY A 48 -0.91 -10.81 20.35
CA GLY A 48 -1.36 -9.87 21.38
C GLY A 48 -0.74 -8.47 21.23
N PRO A 49 -1.08 -7.53 22.11
CA PRO A 49 -0.68 -6.14 21.98
C PRO A 49 0.83 -5.94 22.09
N GLU A 50 1.41 -5.26 21.10
CA GLU A 50 2.83 -4.98 20.95
C GLU A 50 3.08 -3.48 20.85
N ARG A 51 4.15 -2.97 21.48
CA ARG A 51 4.54 -1.55 21.39
C ARG A 51 5.48 -1.32 20.22
N PHE A 52 5.20 -0.31 19.39
CA PHE A 52 6.12 0.16 18.36
C PHE A 52 6.45 1.64 18.54
N CYS A 53 7.59 2.08 18.01
CA CYS A 53 8.03 3.47 18.08
C CYS A 53 8.49 3.95 16.70
N ARG A 54 7.96 5.09 16.24
CA ARG A 54 8.31 5.74 14.98
C ARG A 54 9.62 6.51 15.17
N LEU A 55 10.59 6.26 14.28
CA LEU A 55 11.82 7.03 14.22
C LEU A 55 11.55 8.32 13.45
N VAL A 56 11.32 9.42 14.16
CA VAL A 56 11.29 10.76 13.55
C VAL A 56 12.69 11.36 13.58
N GLU A 57 13.26 11.55 12.39
CA GLU A 57 14.55 12.23 12.25
C GLU A 57 14.35 13.73 12.52
N HIS A 58 15.17 14.28 13.43
CA HIS A 58 15.29 15.66 13.94
C HIS A 58 14.91 15.92 15.42
N VAL A 59 14.60 14.92 16.24
CA VAL A 59 14.36 15.20 17.66
C VAL A 59 15.70 15.38 18.38
N GLN A 60 16.02 16.63 18.75
CA GLN A 60 17.05 16.93 19.75
C GLN A 60 16.94 15.96 20.93
N LEU A 61 18.08 15.43 21.39
CA LEU A 61 18.40 14.42 22.41
C LEU A 61 17.51 14.26 23.68
N ARG A 62 16.43 15.02 23.86
CA ARG A 62 15.55 15.08 25.03
C ARG A 62 14.59 13.90 25.20
N SER A 63 14.32 13.11 24.16
CA SER A 63 13.37 11.98 24.23
C SER A 63 14.00 10.65 24.62
N TYR A 64 15.34 10.53 24.59
CA TYR A 64 16.04 9.32 25.01
C TYR A 64 15.94 9.08 26.52
N ASP A 65 15.80 10.15 27.31
CA ASP A 65 15.69 10.10 28.78
C ASP A 65 14.26 9.83 29.29
N MET A 66 13.25 9.81 28.41
CA MET A 66 11.88 9.46 28.80
C MET A 66 11.67 7.94 28.89
N GLN A 67 10.88 7.53 29.88
CA GLN A 67 10.42 6.15 30.03
C GLN A 67 9.80 5.68 28.69
N PRO A 68 10.05 4.45 28.22
CA PRO A 68 9.56 3.97 26.92
C PRO A 68 8.05 4.13 26.70
N ASN A 69 7.27 4.19 27.79
CA ASN A 69 5.83 4.34 27.76
C ASN A 69 5.33 5.77 27.50
N ASP A 70 6.17 6.78 27.75
CA ASP A 70 5.80 8.21 27.68
C ASP A 70 6.37 8.89 26.43
N ARG A 71 6.97 8.11 25.53
CA ARG A 71 7.54 8.63 24.29
C ARG A 71 6.41 9.01 23.33
N PRO A 72 6.35 10.26 22.85
CA PRO A 72 5.26 10.75 22.00
C PRO A 72 5.23 10.13 20.58
N HIS A 73 6.21 9.29 20.25
CA HIS A 73 6.32 8.61 18.97
C HIS A 73 6.10 7.10 19.08
N CYS A 74 5.63 6.62 20.23
CA CYS A 74 5.37 5.21 20.45
C CYS A 74 3.88 4.95 20.65
N ASP A 75 3.36 3.95 19.95
CA ASP A 75 1.97 3.52 19.96
C ASP A 75 1.88 2.02 20.26
N ILE A 76 0.65 1.51 20.45
CA ILE A 76 0.36 0.08 20.61
C ILE A 76 -0.26 -0.45 19.32
N CYS A 77 0.23 -1.59 18.87
CA CYS A 77 -0.35 -2.39 17.81
C CYS A 77 -1.00 -3.64 18.39
N ASP A 78 -2.28 -3.87 18.09
CA ASP A 78 -3.02 -5.07 18.47
C ASP A 78 -4.00 -5.44 17.34
N SER A 79 -3.77 -6.59 16.70
CA SER A 79 -4.60 -7.03 15.57
C SER A 79 -5.99 -7.51 16.00
N TYR A 80 -6.21 -7.72 17.30
CA TYR A 80 -7.51 -8.08 17.88
C TYR A 80 -8.20 -6.92 18.60
N SER A 81 -7.61 -5.71 18.57
CA SER A 81 -8.21 -4.53 19.20
C SER A 81 -9.56 -4.20 18.54
N ARG A 82 -10.47 -3.64 19.35
CA ARG A 82 -11.73 -3.07 18.86
C ARG A 82 -11.52 -1.72 18.18
N SER A 83 -10.38 -1.09 18.42
CA SER A 83 -9.97 0.17 17.81
C SER A 83 -9.27 -0.12 16.48
N PRO A 84 -9.79 0.37 15.33
CA PRO A 84 -9.11 0.22 14.05
C PRO A 84 -7.75 0.94 13.98
N ASN A 85 -7.52 1.90 14.88
CA ASN A 85 -6.26 2.67 14.92
C ASN A 85 -5.10 1.86 15.52
N ASP A 86 -5.41 0.79 16.26
CA ASP A 86 -4.40 -0.06 16.89
C ASP A 86 -4.08 -1.26 15.99
N ALA A 87 -4.87 -1.52 14.95
CA ALA A 87 -4.67 -2.64 14.04
C ALA A 87 -4.01 -2.16 12.74
N HIS A 88 -2.91 -2.82 12.35
CA HIS A 88 -2.18 -2.49 11.12
C HIS A 88 -2.14 -3.68 10.14
N PRO A 89 -3.28 -4.03 9.51
CA PRO A 89 -3.34 -5.10 8.54
C PRO A 89 -2.60 -4.72 7.25
N VAL A 90 -2.13 -5.75 6.52
CA VAL A 90 -1.38 -5.56 5.26
C VAL A 90 -2.13 -4.71 4.22
N THR A 91 -3.47 -4.73 4.24
CA THR A 91 -4.33 -3.98 3.31
C THR A 91 -4.19 -2.47 3.40
N ASN A 92 -3.77 -1.92 4.55
CA ASN A 92 -3.56 -0.48 4.72
C ASN A 92 -2.39 0.03 3.85
N ALA A 93 -1.52 -0.85 3.36
CA ALA A 93 -0.46 -0.44 2.44
C ALA A 93 -0.97 -0.04 1.04
N ILE A 94 -2.22 -0.36 0.70
CA ILE A 94 -2.77 -0.19 -0.67
C ILE A 94 -4.16 0.46 -0.69
N ASP A 95 -4.68 0.86 0.46
CA ASP A 95 -5.99 1.50 0.60
C ASP A 95 -5.99 2.96 0.10
N GLY A 96 -4.81 3.53 -0.15
CA GLY A 96 -4.62 4.91 -0.60
C GLY A 96 -4.71 5.94 0.52
N SER A 97 -4.73 5.50 1.78
CA SER A 97 -4.66 6.37 2.96
C SER A 97 -3.21 6.57 3.41
N ASN A 98 -2.97 7.61 4.22
CA ASN A 98 -1.70 7.78 4.94
C ASN A 98 -1.81 7.30 6.40
N SER A 99 -2.88 6.57 6.73
CA SER A 99 -3.09 6.02 8.06
C SER A 99 -2.35 4.69 8.17
N TRP A 100 -1.09 4.80 8.58
CA TRP A 100 -0.35 3.70 9.19
C TRP A 100 -0.26 3.93 10.69
#